data_AF-A0A940V052-F1
#
_entry.id   AF-A0A940V052-F1
#
_cell.length_a   1.000
_cell.length_b   1.000
_cell.length_c   1.000
_cell.angle_alpha   90.00
_cell.angle_beta   90.00
_cell.angle_gamma   90.00
#
_symmetry.space_group_name_H-M   'P 1'
#
loop_
_entity.id
_entity.type
_entity.pdbx_description
1 polymer ?
#
loop_
_entity_poly.entity_id
_entity_poly.type
_entity_poly.pdbx_seq_one_letter_code
_entity_poly.pdbx_strand_id
1 'polypeptide(L)'
;MNIQALCHIPKSNYAYAYKTDELHIRIRTAKGDMTSVYIINGNKFNWKNSQERHQMKKVYEDQYFEYYQYELRSKDFRIGYYFELLSEGETLFYTEAGIVDKFNDELAYCYFFQFPYLNEVDVHTLPAWTREAVFYQIFVERFFNGDEKNSPPNLSDWDSEPQSRSFHGGDLRGIIAKLDHLTELGINGIYLTPIFASPSNHKYDITDYFEIDPYFGDKETFRELVEEAHKRDIRIVLDAVFNHCSDKFPPFADVVEKGRASKYYDWFHLQEDQVVRNPLNYETFGYISSMPKLNTANPEMKKYLLDCVRYWTEEFHIDGWRLDVSDEIDHKFWREFRTVLKEINKDAIIIGENWHDALPWLMGDQFDSVMNYPVTKLCLDFFARKQMDAFSFTEQLGGYLMRYPNQVNEVMLNLLDSHDTERFLYSCNGDKESLKSAATFLFAYQGMPCTYYGTEIGMTGHYDPGCRRGFNWNREQWDVELFDHYKKLIHLRKSEEALKHGTIGFDSTKSLFAMKRSLLSECIYILINNSEMEQNYQIRDDKVSTAVDLLSGQSWNRTGETWIIPVPSGSYFYIKTQFE
;
A
#
# COMPACT_ATOMS: atom_id res chain seq x y z
N MET A 1 27.88 23.47 -4.28
CA MET A 1 27.02 22.48 -4.97
C MET A 1 27.65 21.09 -4.98
N ASN A 2 27.00 20.10 -4.36
CA ASN A 2 27.37 18.69 -4.38
C ASN A 2 26.79 17.97 -5.61
N ILE A 3 27.57 17.97 -6.68
CA ILE A 3 27.23 17.34 -7.98
C ILE A 3 26.88 15.85 -7.85
N GLN A 4 27.54 15.11 -6.95
CA GLN A 4 27.34 13.65 -6.82
C GLN A 4 25.95 13.30 -6.27
N ALA A 5 25.27 14.25 -5.63
CA ALA A 5 23.93 14.04 -5.09
C ALA A 5 22.81 14.22 -6.13
N LEU A 6 23.09 14.87 -7.25
CA LEU A 6 22.12 15.16 -8.31
C LEU A 6 21.64 13.87 -8.97
N CYS A 7 20.32 13.72 -9.09
CA CYS A 7 19.72 12.59 -9.80
C CYS A 7 18.40 12.99 -10.46
N HIS A 8 18.29 12.66 -11.74
CA HIS A 8 17.06 12.67 -12.51
C HIS A 8 17.12 11.54 -13.55
N ILE A 9 16.03 10.79 -13.69
CA ILE A 9 15.94 9.69 -14.66
C ILE A 9 14.60 9.79 -15.40
N PRO A 10 14.59 10.06 -16.72
CA PRO A 10 13.36 10.07 -17.50
C PRO A 10 12.61 8.73 -17.43
N LYS A 11 11.26 8.75 -17.54
CA LYS A 11 10.41 7.54 -17.53
C LYS A 11 10.61 6.66 -16.29
N SER A 12 10.68 7.29 -15.13
CA SER A 12 10.81 6.65 -13.81
C SER A 12 9.94 7.37 -12.78
N ASN A 13 10.10 7.07 -11.48
CA ASN A 13 9.57 7.88 -10.37
C ASN A 13 10.03 9.35 -10.39
N TYR A 14 11.03 9.72 -11.22
CA TYR A 14 11.46 11.10 -11.44
C TYR A 14 10.79 11.82 -12.63
N ALA A 15 10.14 11.10 -13.55
CA ALA A 15 9.45 11.68 -14.69
C ALA A 15 8.37 10.73 -15.19
N TYR A 16 7.12 11.00 -14.84
CA TYR A 16 5.98 10.13 -15.13
C TYR A 16 4.74 10.96 -15.46
N ALA A 17 3.80 10.34 -16.18
CA ALA A 17 2.49 10.92 -16.41
C ALA A 17 1.62 10.69 -15.18
N TYR A 18 1.08 11.78 -14.63
CA TYR A 18 0.14 11.75 -13.51
C TYR A 18 -1.31 11.70 -14.00
N LYS A 19 -1.60 12.40 -15.10
CA LYS A 19 -2.87 12.37 -15.82
C LYS A 19 -2.60 12.42 -17.32
N THR A 20 -3.65 12.32 -18.13
CA THR A 20 -3.58 12.43 -19.59
C THR A 20 -3.12 13.81 -20.08
N ASP A 21 -3.18 14.83 -19.22
CA ASP A 21 -2.77 16.21 -19.47
C ASP A 21 -1.73 16.75 -18.47
N GLU A 22 -1.07 15.87 -17.71
CA GLU A 22 -0.18 16.28 -16.60
C GLU A 22 1.02 15.34 -16.44
N LEU A 23 2.23 15.91 -16.48
CA LEU A 23 3.49 15.22 -16.14
C LEU A 23 4.04 15.74 -14.81
N HIS A 24 4.57 14.84 -13.99
CA HIS A 24 5.37 15.22 -12.84
C HIS A 24 6.84 14.97 -13.14
N ILE A 25 7.66 16.02 -13.01
CA ILE A 25 9.11 15.97 -13.22
C ILE A 25 9.78 16.31 -11.89
N ARG A 26 10.67 15.44 -11.43
CA ARG A 26 11.37 15.57 -10.15
C ARG A 26 12.87 15.59 -10.32
N ILE A 27 13.58 16.22 -9.39
CA ILE A 27 15.04 16.12 -9.25
C ILE A 27 15.39 15.96 -7.77
N ARG A 28 16.40 15.14 -7.49
CA ARG A 28 17.01 14.98 -6.17
C ARG A 28 18.30 15.79 -6.10
N THR A 29 18.53 16.50 -5.00
CA THR A 29 19.79 17.21 -4.70
C THR A 29 20.27 16.88 -3.29
N ALA A 30 21.51 17.21 -2.93
CA ALA A 30 21.95 17.14 -1.54
C ALA A 30 21.09 18.07 -0.68
N LYS A 31 20.82 17.65 0.56
CA LYS A 31 20.00 18.42 1.50
C LYS A 31 20.68 19.74 1.87
N GLY A 32 19.96 20.84 1.74
CA GLY A 32 20.44 22.19 2.05
C GLY A 32 21.49 22.75 1.08
N ASP A 33 21.77 22.06 -0.03
CA ASP A 33 22.79 22.46 -1.00
C ASP A 33 22.24 23.42 -2.06
N MET A 34 20.92 23.46 -2.28
CA MET A 34 20.29 24.35 -3.27
C MET A 34 19.66 25.57 -2.62
N THR A 35 19.93 26.76 -3.17
CA THR A 35 19.15 27.97 -2.88
C THR A 35 17.85 27.98 -3.70
N SER A 36 17.91 27.54 -4.95
CA SER A 36 16.74 27.42 -5.82
C SER A 36 17.01 26.43 -6.94
N VAL A 37 15.96 25.74 -7.37
CA VAL A 37 15.97 24.81 -8.50
C VAL A 37 14.94 25.28 -9.51
N TYR A 38 15.34 25.38 -10.77
CA TYR A 38 14.45 25.73 -11.87
C TYR A 38 14.47 24.62 -12.92
N ILE A 39 13.33 24.42 -13.57
CA ILE A 39 13.21 23.62 -14.77
C ILE A 39 13.00 24.54 -15.96
N ILE A 40 13.76 24.32 -17.03
CA ILE A 40 13.55 24.97 -18.32
C ILE A 40 13.02 23.88 -19.24
N ASN A 41 11.80 24.04 -19.72
CA ASN A 41 11.12 23.05 -20.56
C ASN A 41 10.51 23.72 -21.80
N GLY A 42 10.25 22.92 -22.82
CA GLY A 42 9.63 23.39 -24.06
C GLY A 42 9.42 22.27 -25.06
N ASN A 43 8.72 22.56 -26.16
CA ASN A 43 8.55 21.62 -27.25
C ASN A 43 9.90 21.31 -27.90
N LYS A 44 10.30 20.03 -27.93
CA LYS A 44 11.62 19.60 -28.42
C LYS A 44 11.87 19.88 -29.92
N PHE A 45 10.81 20.06 -30.71
CA PHE A 45 10.89 20.40 -32.13
C PHE A 45 10.78 21.91 -32.40
N ASN A 46 10.29 22.69 -31.42
CA ASN A 46 10.18 24.15 -31.50
C ASN A 46 10.93 24.85 -30.35
N TRP A 47 12.03 24.25 -29.91
CA TRP A 47 12.74 24.60 -28.66
C TRP A 47 12.94 26.10 -28.50
N LYS A 48 13.58 26.75 -29.48
CA LYS A 48 13.95 28.17 -29.44
C LYS A 48 12.77 29.13 -29.21
N ASN A 49 11.54 28.72 -29.51
CA ASN A 49 10.35 29.57 -29.40
C ASN A 49 9.37 29.11 -28.31
N SER A 50 9.67 28.02 -27.59
CA SER A 50 8.72 27.39 -26.66
C SER A 50 9.27 27.18 -25.25
N GLN A 51 10.46 27.71 -24.97
CA GLN A 51 11.06 27.58 -23.65
C GLN A 51 10.30 28.36 -22.61
N GLU A 52 10.08 27.72 -21.47
CA GLU A 52 9.58 28.35 -20.27
C GLU A 52 10.46 27.95 -19.09
N ARG A 53 10.70 28.91 -18.20
CA ARG A 53 11.50 28.73 -16.99
C ARG A 53 10.59 28.79 -15.77
N HIS A 54 10.59 27.72 -14.99
CA HIS A 54 9.72 27.58 -13.82
C HIS A 54 10.53 27.20 -12.59
N GLN A 55 10.24 27.82 -11.44
CA GLN A 55 10.83 27.41 -10.17
C GLN A 55 10.19 26.10 -9.72
N MET A 56 11.01 25.11 -9.37
CA MET A 56 10.54 23.84 -8.83
C MET A 56 10.25 23.96 -7.33
N LYS A 57 9.21 23.27 -6.86
CA LYS A 57 8.84 23.24 -5.45
C LYS A 57 9.57 22.11 -4.73
N LYS A 58 10.23 22.38 -3.60
CA LYS A 58 10.67 21.33 -2.69
C LYS A 58 9.42 20.63 -2.13
N VAL A 59 9.27 19.34 -2.43
CA VAL A 59 8.10 18.55 -2.01
C VAL A 59 8.40 17.69 -0.79
N TYR A 60 9.59 17.09 -0.71
CA TYR A 60 10.01 16.23 0.40
C TYR A 60 11.51 16.34 0.62
N GLU A 61 11.96 15.82 1.75
CA GLU A 61 13.36 15.63 2.08
C GLU A 61 13.51 14.34 2.90
N ASP A 62 14.69 13.74 2.83
CA ASP A 62 15.11 12.67 3.72
C ASP A 62 16.37 13.08 4.49
N GLN A 63 17.09 12.10 5.04
CA GLN A 63 18.31 12.33 5.80
C GLN A 63 19.43 13.04 5.00
N TYR A 64 19.49 12.80 3.68
CA TYR A 64 20.61 13.23 2.85
C TYR A 64 20.20 14.10 1.67
N PHE A 65 18.94 14.05 1.26
CA PHE A 65 18.49 14.63 0.01
C PHE A 65 17.25 15.51 0.17
N GLU A 66 17.16 16.51 -0.70
CA GLU A 66 15.93 17.25 -0.98
C GLU A 66 15.39 16.87 -2.36
N TYR A 67 14.07 16.83 -2.46
CA TYR A 67 13.36 16.45 -3.67
C TYR A 67 12.51 17.61 -4.15
N TYR A 68 12.74 18.03 -5.39
CA TYR A 68 12.03 19.11 -6.04
C TYR A 68 11.13 18.55 -7.12
N GLN A 69 9.88 19.04 -7.23
CA GLN A 69 8.92 18.63 -8.25
C GLN A 69 8.38 19.83 -9.03
N TYR A 70 8.12 19.61 -10.31
CA TYR A 70 7.36 20.48 -11.18
C TYR A 70 6.22 19.69 -11.84
N GLU A 71 5.03 20.29 -11.85
CA GLU A 71 3.81 19.72 -12.43
C GLU A 71 3.56 20.43 -13.77
N LEU A 72 3.89 19.74 -14.86
CA LEU A 72 3.78 20.27 -16.22
C LEU A 72 2.43 19.89 -16.81
N ARG A 73 1.60 20.91 -17.08
CA ARG A 73 0.37 20.77 -17.89
C ARG A 73 0.64 21.32 -19.28
N SER A 74 0.39 20.51 -20.31
CA SER A 74 0.60 20.90 -21.71
C SER A 74 -0.45 20.27 -22.61
N LYS A 75 -0.67 20.88 -23.78
CA LYS A 75 -1.43 20.26 -24.88
C LYS A 75 -0.52 19.47 -25.83
N ASP A 76 0.79 19.63 -25.71
CA ASP A 76 1.80 18.98 -26.54
C ASP A 76 2.93 18.45 -25.66
N PHE A 77 2.98 17.14 -25.48
CA PHE A 77 3.93 16.45 -24.59
C PHE A 77 5.21 15.99 -25.30
N ARG A 78 5.52 16.54 -26.48
CA ARG A 78 6.83 16.34 -27.13
C ARG A 78 7.86 17.28 -26.48
N ILE A 79 8.20 17.00 -25.22
CA ILE A 79 8.91 17.96 -24.35
C ILE A 79 10.39 17.59 -24.22
N GLY A 80 11.25 18.60 -24.37
CA GLY A 80 12.62 18.60 -23.88
C GLY A 80 12.70 19.44 -22.60
N TYR A 81 13.63 19.14 -21.70
CA TYR A 81 13.87 19.95 -20.51
C TYR A 81 15.26 19.77 -19.91
N TYR A 82 15.71 20.74 -19.12
CA TYR A 82 16.90 20.66 -18.29
C TYR A 82 16.68 21.39 -16.97
N PHE A 83 17.58 21.19 -16.00
CA PHE A 83 17.50 21.84 -14.70
C PHE A 83 18.57 22.93 -14.59
N GLU A 84 18.18 24.10 -14.11
CA GLU A 84 19.08 25.16 -13.70
C GLU A 84 19.12 25.19 -12.17
N LEU A 85 20.32 25.03 -11.61
CA LEU A 85 20.58 24.84 -10.20
C LEU A 85 21.33 26.05 -9.66
N LEU A 86 20.83 26.68 -8.60
CA LEU A 86 21.46 27.84 -7.96
C LEU A 86 21.89 27.46 -6.54
N SER A 87 23.16 27.72 -6.22
CA SER A 87 23.77 27.48 -4.90
C SER A 87 24.78 28.58 -4.59
N GLU A 88 24.58 29.37 -3.54
CA GLU A 88 25.58 30.34 -3.04
C GLU A 88 26.16 31.30 -4.11
N GLY A 89 25.37 31.64 -5.14
CA GLY A 89 25.78 32.51 -6.25
C GLY A 89 26.38 31.78 -7.46
N GLU A 90 26.57 30.47 -7.38
CA GLU A 90 26.92 29.62 -8.53
C GLU A 90 25.66 29.14 -9.24
N THR A 91 25.73 29.02 -10.58
CA THR A 91 24.67 28.46 -11.42
C THR A 91 25.22 27.32 -12.26
N LEU A 92 24.61 26.15 -12.18
CA LEU A 92 24.94 24.98 -12.99
C LEU A 92 23.71 24.48 -13.74
N PHE A 93 23.93 23.92 -14.92
CA PHE A 93 22.86 23.34 -15.73
C PHE A 93 23.02 21.82 -15.78
N TYR A 94 22.04 21.11 -15.23
CA TYR A 94 22.01 19.65 -15.25
C TYR A 94 21.13 19.14 -16.40
N THR A 95 21.76 18.37 -17.28
CA THR A 95 21.22 17.93 -18.57
C THR A 95 21.44 16.42 -18.73
N GLU A 96 20.85 15.80 -19.77
CA GLU A 96 21.05 14.38 -20.08
C GLU A 96 22.51 14.06 -20.43
N ALA A 97 23.23 15.03 -21.04
CA ALA A 97 24.65 14.92 -21.33
C ALA A 97 25.57 15.21 -20.12
N GLY A 98 25.00 15.45 -18.94
CA GLY A 98 25.72 15.81 -17.73
C GLY A 98 25.60 17.30 -17.37
N ILE A 99 26.56 17.80 -16.61
CA ILE A 99 26.57 19.17 -16.09
C ILE A 99 27.35 20.09 -17.03
N VAL A 100 26.79 21.26 -17.31
CA VAL A 100 27.44 22.31 -18.10
C VAL A 100 27.31 23.65 -17.39
N ASP A 101 28.30 24.53 -17.58
CA ASP A 101 28.28 25.90 -17.03
C ASP A 101 27.38 26.84 -17.84
N LYS A 102 27.05 26.45 -19.07
CA LYS A 102 26.15 27.18 -19.96
C LYS A 102 25.42 26.22 -20.88
N PHE A 103 24.10 26.36 -20.98
CA PHE A 103 23.30 25.63 -21.95
C PHE A 103 23.40 26.26 -23.35
N ASN A 104 23.55 25.42 -24.40
CA ASN A 104 23.59 25.88 -25.79
C ASN A 104 22.29 25.50 -26.52
N ASP A 105 21.41 26.49 -26.70
CA ASP A 105 20.12 26.30 -27.37
C ASP A 105 20.20 25.86 -28.83
N GLU A 106 21.33 26.13 -29.52
CA GLU A 106 21.52 25.68 -30.90
C GLU A 106 21.74 24.17 -31.01
N LEU A 107 22.25 23.57 -29.94
CA LEU A 107 22.53 22.13 -29.84
C LEU A 107 21.64 21.46 -28.80
N ALA A 108 20.53 22.08 -28.40
CA ALA A 108 19.70 21.64 -27.28
C ALA A 108 19.31 20.16 -27.33
N TYR A 109 19.04 19.63 -28.52
CA TYR A 109 18.68 18.23 -28.76
C TYR A 109 19.76 17.21 -28.38
N CYS A 110 21.01 17.65 -28.21
CA CYS A 110 22.12 16.83 -27.70
C CYS A 110 22.22 16.85 -26.17
N TYR A 111 21.53 17.78 -25.49
CA TYR A 111 21.74 18.04 -24.06
C TYR A 111 20.49 17.79 -23.22
N PHE A 112 19.31 18.27 -23.62
CA PHE A 112 18.13 18.19 -22.76
C PHE A 112 17.72 16.75 -22.45
N PHE A 113 17.13 16.53 -21.29
CA PHE A 113 16.29 15.36 -21.04
C PHE A 113 15.04 15.42 -21.90
N GLN A 114 14.41 14.27 -22.15
CA GLN A 114 13.18 14.20 -22.93
C GLN A 114 12.12 13.37 -22.24
N PHE A 115 10.88 13.85 -22.29
CA PHE A 115 9.72 12.99 -22.20
C PHE A 115 9.16 12.83 -23.61
N PRO A 116 9.38 11.69 -24.29
CA PRO A 116 9.18 11.62 -25.74
C PRO A 116 7.77 11.97 -26.20
N TYR A 117 6.77 11.42 -25.50
CA TYR A 117 5.34 11.64 -25.66
C TYR A 117 4.58 11.11 -24.44
N LEU A 118 3.42 11.70 -24.15
CA LEU A 118 2.44 11.21 -23.16
C LEU A 118 1.34 10.47 -23.92
N ASN A 119 1.41 9.14 -23.94
CA ASN A 119 0.32 8.32 -24.46
C ASN A 119 -0.67 8.05 -23.32
N GLU A 120 -1.96 8.26 -23.57
CA GLU A 120 -3.02 7.99 -22.60
C GLU A 120 -2.99 6.55 -22.08
N VAL A 121 -2.69 5.57 -22.95
CA VAL A 121 -2.60 4.15 -22.59
C VAL A 121 -1.43 3.82 -21.64
N ASP A 122 -0.38 4.66 -21.61
CA ASP A 122 0.76 4.51 -20.71
C ASP A 122 0.54 5.21 -19.36
N VAL A 123 -0.56 5.96 -19.20
CA VAL A 123 -0.89 6.62 -17.93
C VAL A 123 -1.39 5.58 -16.96
N HIS A 124 -0.75 5.51 -15.79
CA HIS A 124 -1.19 4.62 -14.72
C HIS A 124 -2.54 5.08 -14.16
N THR A 125 -3.61 4.54 -14.72
CA THR A 125 -4.98 4.82 -14.29
C THR A 125 -5.35 3.89 -13.14
N LEU A 126 -5.79 4.48 -12.04
CA LEU A 126 -6.15 3.80 -10.80
C LEU A 126 -7.68 3.79 -10.63
N PRO A 127 -8.28 2.72 -10.06
CA PRO A 127 -9.71 2.71 -9.77
C PRO A 127 -10.10 3.86 -8.84
N ALA A 128 -11.13 4.63 -9.19
CA ALA A 128 -11.44 5.88 -8.46
C ALA A 128 -11.77 5.65 -6.98
N TRP A 129 -12.42 4.53 -6.66
CA TRP A 129 -12.87 4.20 -5.32
C TRP A 129 -11.73 3.97 -4.32
N THR A 130 -10.52 3.65 -4.79
CA THR A 130 -9.41 3.22 -3.92
C THR A 130 -8.88 4.35 -3.05
N ARG A 131 -8.96 5.61 -3.50
CA ARG A 131 -8.57 6.78 -2.67
C ARG A 131 -9.44 6.93 -1.42
N GLU A 132 -10.68 6.43 -1.48
CA GLU A 132 -11.64 6.46 -0.39
C GLU A 132 -11.72 5.13 0.35
N ALA A 133 -10.91 4.14 -0.05
CA ALA A 133 -10.93 2.81 0.54
C ALA A 133 -10.40 2.81 1.97
N VAL A 134 -11.04 2.00 2.79
CA VAL A 134 -10.70 1.62 4.15
C VAL A 134 -10.86 0.11 4.22
N PHE A 135 -9.74 -0.58 4.20
CA PHE A 135 -9.66 -2.03 4.12
C PHE A 135 -9.74 -2.69 5.50
N TYR A 136 -10.27 -3.91 5.49
CA TYR A 136 -10.26 -4.82 6.62
C TYR A 136 -9.77 -6.20 6.15
N GLN A 137 -8.65 -6.68 6.70
CA GLN A 137 -8.08 -7.98 6.37
C GLN A 137 -8.70 -9.06 7.26
N ILE A 138 -9.26 -10.09 6.64
CA ILE A 138 -9.91 -11.21 7.32
C ILE A 138 -9.14 -12.50 7.03
N PHE A 139 -8.69 -13.17 8.10
CA PHE A 139 -8.27 -14.57 8.05
C PHE A 139 -9.49 -15.45 8.29
N VAL A 140 -10.07 -16.01 7.21
CA VAL A 140 -11.41 -16.61 7.19
C VAL A 140 -11.60 -17.67 8.29
N GLU A 141 -10.62 -18.57 8.42
CA GLU A 141 -10.62 -19.71 9.35
C GLU A 141 -10.75 -19.31 10.83
N ARG A 142 -10.56 -18.02 11.14
CA ARG A 142 -10.50 -17.48 12.51
C ARG A 142 -11.45 -16.31 12.73
N PHE A 143 -12.28 -15.96 11.75
CA PHE A 143 -13.14 -14.79 11.86
C PHE A 143 -14.45 -15.09 12.56
N PHE A 144 -15.27 -16.01 12.04
CA PHE A 144 -16.48 -16.49 12.73
C PHE A 144 -16.91 -17.83 12.14
N ASN A 145 -17.31 -18.78 12.98
CA ASN A 145 -17.95 -20.03 12.53
C ASN A 145 -19.45 -19.76 12.35
N GLY A 146 -19.88 -19.68 11.10
CA GLY A 146 -21.27 -19.41 10.71
C GLY A 146 -22.04 -20.65 10.29
N ASP A 147 -21.36 -21.74 9.93
CA ASP A 147 -21.96 -23.02 9.58
C ASP A 147 -21.17 -24.21 10.17
N GLU A 148 -21.57 -24.66 11.35
CA GLU A 148 -20.94 -25.83 12.00
C GLU A 148 -20.93 -27.12 11.14
N LYS A 149 -21.78 -27.20 10.10
CA LYS A 149 -21.86 -28.41 9.25
C LYS A 149 -20.69 -28.55 8.29
N ASN A 150 -20.07 -27.45 7.88
CA ASN A 150 -18.89 -27.48 7.00
C ASN A 150 -17.58 -27.48 7.81
N SER A 151 -17.65 -27.39 9.14
CA SER A 151 -16.47 -27.31 9.98
C SER A 151 -15.56 -28.56 9.85
N PRO A 152 -14.23 -28.37 9.88
CA PRO A 152 -13.28 -29.48 9.95
C PRO A 152 -13.56 -30.44 11.12
N PRO A 153 -13.30 -31.75 10.99
CA PRO A 153 -13.68 -32.73 12.00
C PRO A 153 -12.95 -32.60 13.35
N ASN A 154 -11.78 -31.95 13.38
CA ASN A 154 -10.95 -31.79 14.57
C ASN A 154 -10.76 -30.30 14.89
N LEU A 155 -11.81 -29.65 15.37
CA LEU A 155 -11.74 -28.28 15.84
C LEU A 155 -11.01 -28.17 17.18
N SER A 156 -10.15 -27.17 17.28
CA SER A 156 -9.67 -26.63 18.54
C SER A 156 -10.69 -25.64 19.09
N ASP A 157 -10.68 -25.42 20.41
CA ASP A 157 -11.58 -24.43 21.03
C ASP A 157 -11.34 -23.05 20.42
N TRP A 158 -12.42 -22.29 20.14
CA TRP A 158 -12.36 -20.99 19.45
C TRP A 158 -11.36 -20.01 20.08
N ASP A 159 -11.32 -19.99 21.42
CA ASP A 159 -10.48 -19.08 22.22
C ASP A 159 -9.08 -19.65 22.52
N SER A 160 -8.76 -20.86 22.06
CA SER A 160 -7.45 -21.48 22.29
C SER A 160 -6.35 -20.84 21.45
N GLU A 161 -5.11 -20.89 21.96
CA GLU A 161 -3.95 -20.43 21.19
C GLU A 161 -3.84 -21.25 19.89
N PRO A 162 -3.77 -20.58 18.73
CA PRO A 162 -3.68 -21.28 17.46
C PRO A 162 -2.34 -22.01 17.35
N GLN A 163 -2.40 -23.22 16.80
CA GLN A 163 -1.23 -23.97 16.37
C GLN A 163 -1.12 -23.93 14.84
N SER A 164 0.05 -24.24 14.30
CA SER A 164 0.29 -24.19 12.85
C SER A 164 -0.68 -25.05 12.04
N ARG A 165 -1.25 -26.11 12.63
CA ARG A 165 -2.21 -27.03 11.98
C ARG A 165 -3.57 -27.12 12.68
N SER A 166 -3.85 -26.24 13.65
CA SER A 166 -5.16 -26.23 14.30
C SER A 166 -6.21 -25.64 13.36
N PHE A 167 -7.44 -26.14 13.47
CA PHE A 167 -8.62 -25.54 12.87
C PHE A 167 -9.56 -25.06 13.98
N HIS A 168 -10.21 -23.91 13.77
CA HIS A 168 -11.17 -23.26 14.64
C HIS A 168 -12.54 -23.12 13.95
N GLY A 169 -12.62 -23.36 12.63
CA GLY A 169 -13.88 -23.53 11.91
C GLY A 169 -14.51 -22.23 11.42
N GLY A 170 -13.74 -21.16 11.27
CA GLY A 170 -14.24 -19.95 10.62
C GLY A 170 -14.51 -20.14 9.12
N ASP A 171 -15.57 -19.52 8.61
CA ASP A 171 -16.09 -19.79 7.26
C ASP A 171 -16.71 -18.53 6.60
N LEU A 172 -17.13 -18.64 5.34
CA LEU A 172 -17.73 -17.52 4.59
C LEU A 172 -19.11 -17.12 5.12
N ARG A 173 -19.91 -18.09 5.60
CA ARG A 173 -21.21 -17.83 6.22
C ARG A 173 -21.05 -16.96 7.46
N GLY A 174 -19.95 -17.15 8.18
CA GLY A 174 -19.59 -16.38 9.34
C GLY A 174 -19.23 -14.94 9.00
N ILE A 175 -18.53 -14.70 7.88
CA ILE A 175 -18.29 -13.35 7.37
C ILE A 175 -19.62 -12.67 7.03
N ILE A 176 -20.52 -13.34 6.31
CA ILE A 176 -21.86 -12.82 5.97
C ILE A 176 -22.60 -12.39 7.24
N ALA A 177 -22.62 -13.26 8.26
CA ALA A 177 -23.29 -13.00 9.53
C ALA A 177 -22.71 -11.81 10.32
N LYS A 178 -21.52 -11.33 9.96
CA LYS A 178 -20.78 -10.27 10.65
C LYS A 178 -20.50 -9.05 9.78
N LEU A 179 -21.06 -8.95 8.56
CA LEU A 179 -20.93 -7.76 7.71
C LEU A 179 -21.44 -6.48 8.39
N ASP A 180 -22.43 -6.60 9.28
CA ASP A 180 -22.95 -5.44 10.03
C ASP A 180 -21.91 -4.87 11.00
N HIS A 181 -20.99 -5.68 11.54
CA HIS A 181 -19.83 -5.20 12.34
C HIS A 181 -18.90 -4.33 11.50
N LEU A 182 -18.60 -4.77 10.27
CA LEU A 182 -17.73 -4.04 9.35
C LEU A 182 -18.39 -2.73 8.89
N THR A 183 -19.71 -2.76 8.67
CA THR A 183 -20.51 -1.57 8.36
C THR A 183 -20.54 -0.60 9.53
N GLU A 184 -20.72 -1.09 10.76
CA GLU A 184 -20.66 -0.29 11.99
C GLU A 184 -19.31 0.42 12.14
N LEU A 185 -18.22 -0.27 11.84
CA LEU A 185 -16.87 0.27 11.89
C LEU A 185 -16.60 1.28 10.76
N GLY A 186 -17.31 1.17 9.63
CA GLY A 186 -17.23 2.08 8.49
C GLY A 186 -16.37 1.58 7.33
N ILE A 187 -16.02 0.29 7.33
CA ILE A 187 -15.23 -0.40 6.29
C ILE A 187 -15.95 -0.35 4.94
N ASN A 188 -15.18 -0.22 3.85
CA ASN A 188 -15.70 -0.30 2.48
C ASN A 188 -14.82 -1.18 1.56
N GLY A 189 -13.82 -1.87 2.10
CA GLY A 189 -13.05 -2.90 1.41
C GLY A 189 -12.70 -4.05 2.34
N ILE A 190 -12.86 -5.29 1.88
CA ILE A 190 -12.44 -6.50 2.57
C ILE A 190 -11.34 -7.16 1.74
N TYR A 191 -10.24 -7.52 2.40
CA TYR A 191 -9.23 -8.40 1.86
C TYR A 191 -9.34 -9.75 2.56
N LEU A 192 -9.69 -10.79 1.81
CA LEU A 192 -9.71 -12.17 2.29
C LEU A 192 -8.38 -12.85 1.99
N THR A 193 -7.78 -13.49 3.00
CA THR A 193 -6.71 -14.49 2.78
C THR A 193 -7.23 -15.65 1.91
N PRO A 194 -6.37 -16.56 1.40
CA PRO A 194 -6.80 -17.54 0.39
C PRO A 194 -8.03 -18.34 0.83
N ILE A 195 -9.02 -18.44 -0.07
CA ILE A 195 -10.29 -19.14 0.16
C ILE A 195 -10.46 -20.39 -0.69
N PHE A 196 -9.50 -20.67 -1.56
CA PHE A 196 -9.54 -21.79 -2.49
C PHE A 196 -9.18 -23.10 -1.80
N ALA A 197 -9.64 -24.21 -2.37
CA ALA A 197 -9.49 -25.54 -1.77
C ALA A 197 -8.05 -25.87 -1.41
N SER A 198 -7.80 -26.19 -0.14
CA SER A 198 -6.48 -26.53 0.39
C SER A 198 -6.57 -27.36 1.68
N PRO A 199 -5.60 -28.24 1.97
CA PRO A 199 -5.63 -29.06 3.17
C PRO A 199 -5.28 -28.32 4.47
N SER A 200 -4.74 -27.10 4.40
CA SER A 200 -4.25 -26.37 5.58
C SER A 200 -5.29 -25.40 6.15
N ASN A 201 -5.00 -24.76 7.28
CA ASN A 201 -5.85 -23.68 7.81
C ASN A 201 -5.64 -22.35 7.05
N HIS A 202 -4.43 -22.09 6.59
CA HIS A 202 -4.01 -20.84 5.92
C HIS A 202 -4.28 -20.82 4.41
N LYS A 203 -4.50 -21.98 3.79
CA LYS A 203 -4.92 -22.14 2.39
C LYS A 203 -3.94 -21.71 1.29
N TYR A 204 -2.72 -21.31 1.65
CA TYR A 204 -1.64 -21.02 0.68
C TYR A 204 -1.14 -22.23 -0.12
N ASP A 205 -1.31 -23.46 0.37
CA ASP A 205 -1.05 -24.68 -0.37
C ASP A 205 -2.31 -25.14 -1.13
N ILE A 206 -2.63 -24.45 -2.23
CA ILE A 206 -3.85 -24.66 -3.02
C ILE A 206 -3.84 -25.99 -3.78
N THR A 207 -4.94 -26.73 -3.69
CA THR A 207 -5.20 -27.96 -4.45
C THR A 207 -6.15 -27.79 -5.63
N ASP A 208 -7.01 -26.77 -5.60
CA ASP A 208 -7.84 -26.39 -6.73
C ASP A 208 -8.11 -24.89 -6.70
N TYR A 209 -7.76 -24.20 -7.79
CA TYR A 209 -7.89 -22.75 -7.91
C TYR A 209 -9.31 -22.31 -8.32
N PHE A 210 -10.17 -23.24 -8.73
CA PHE A 210 -11.52 -22.98 -9.23
C PHE A 210 -12.61 -23.40 -8.24
N GLU A 211 -12.24 -23.92 -7.07
CA GLU A 211 -13.16 -24.35 -6.04
C GLU A 211 -12.90 -23.62 -4.71
N ILE A 212 -13.99 -23.20 -4.06
CA ILE A 212 -13.94 -22.72 -2.67
C ILE A 212 -13.58 -23.91 -1.78
N ASP A 213 -12.79 -23.66 -0.75
CA ASP A 213 -12.50 -24.69 0.23
C ASP A 213 -13.79 -25.21 0.90
N PRO A 214 -14.01 -26.53 0.94
CA PRO A 214 -15.26 -27.08 1.46
C PRO A 214 -15.48 -26.75 2.95
N TYR A 215 -14.43 -26.42 3.70
CA TYR A 215 -14.56 -25.98 5.10
C TYR A 215 -14.92 -24.50 5.23
N PHE A 216 -14.80 -23.71 4.16
CA PHE A 216 -15.22 -22.32 4.12
C PHE A 216 -16.62 -22.15 3.52
N GLY A 217 -17.07 -23.10 2.69
CA GLY A 217 -18.39 -23.10 2.08
C GLY A 217 -18.34 -23.57 0.63
N ASP A 218 -19.15 -22.94 -0.21
CA ASP A 218 -19.30 -23.24 -1.63
C ASP A 218 -19.36 -21.94 -2.45
N LYS A 219 -19.50 -22.10 -3.77
CA LYS A 219 -19.59 -20.99 -4.72
C LYS A 219 -20.84 -20.14 -4.48
N GLU A 220 -21.95 -20.76 -4.13
CA GLU A 220 -23.21 -20.10 -3.82
C GLU A 220 -23.08 -19.20 -2.58
N THR A 221 -22.45 -19.71 -1.52
CA THR A 221 -22.16 -18.94 -0.30
C THR A 221 -21.19 -17.79 -0.59
N PHE A 222 -20.18 -18.01 -1.44
CA PHE A 222 -19.28 -16.94 -1.85
C PHE A 222 -20.01 -15.86 -2.67
N ARG A 223 -20.89 -16.25 -3.59
CA ARG A 223 -21.74 -15.31 -4.34
C ARG A 223 -22.61 -14.47 -3.40
N GLU A 224 -23.25 -15.11 -2.43
CA GLU A 224 -24.04 -14.42 -1.41
C GLU A 224 -23.19 -13.42 -0.60
N LEU A 225 -21.96 -13.80 -0.22
CA LEU A 225 -21.04 -12.90 0.46
C LEU A 225 -20.73 -11.66 -0.37
N VAL A 226 -20.40 -11.83 -1.65
CA VAL A 226 -20.10 -10.69 -2.52
C VAL A 226 -21.34 -9.80 -2.69
N GLU A 227 -22.51 -10.39 -2.94
CA GLU A 227 -23.77 -9.64 -3.09
C GLU A 227 -24.13 -8.86 -1.82
N GLU A 228 -24.01 -9.47 -0.64
CA GLU A 228 -24.31 -8.82 0.64
C GLU A 228 -23.28 -7.75 1.02
N ALA A 229 -22.01 -7.93 0.66
CA ALA A 229 -20.97 -6.91 0.80
C ALA A 229 -21.23 -5.72 -0.12
N HIS A 230 -21.54 -5.97 -1.40
CA HIS A 230 -21.84 -4.92 -2.38
C HIS A 230 -23.09 -4.12 -2.01
N LYS A 231 -24.13 -4.75 -1.45
CA LYS A 231 -25.31 -4.04 -0.91
C LYS A 231 -24.97 -3.03 0.19
N ARG A 232 -23.81 -3.17 0.83
CA ARG A 232 -23.29 -2.31 1.90
C ARG A 232 -22.15 -1.40 1.42
N ASP A 233 -21.94 -1.29 0.11
CA ASP A 233 -20.81 -0.57 -0.51
C ASP A 233 -19.42 -1.09 -0.06
N ILE A 234 -19.32 -2.38 0.25
CA ILE A 234 -18.08 -3.05 0.65
C ILE A 234 -17.53 -3.84 -0.53
N ARG A 235 -16.30 -3.52 -0.94
CA ARG A 235 -15.55 -4.20 -2.01
C ARG A 235 -14.88 -5.47 -1.51
N ILE A 236 -14.75 -6.49 -2.36
CA ILE A 236 -14.12 -7.79 -2.02
C ILE A 236 -12.85 -7.99 -2.85
N VAL A 237 -11.71 -8.14 -2.17
CA VAL A 237 -10.41 -8.47 -2.76
C VAL A 237 -9.98 -9.86 -2.31
N LEU A 238 -9.65 -10.73 -3.27
CA LEU A 238 -9.21 -12.10 -3.01
C LEU A 238 -7.68 -12.25 -3.06
N ASP A 239 -7.16 -13.23 -2.33
CA ASP A 239 -5.75 -13.64 -2.39
C ASP A 239 -5.48 -14.56 -3.59
N ALA A 240 -4.45 -14.26 -4.38
CA ALA A 240 -3.99 -15.03 -5.52
C ALA A 240 -2.64 -15.68 -5.23
N VAL A 241 -2.66 -16.98 -4.91
CA VAL A 241 -1.44 -17.78 -4.64
C VAL A 241 -0.92 -18.40 -5.92
N PHE A 242 -0.38 -17.56 -6.80
CA PHE A 242 0.05 -17.96 -8.14
C PHE A 242 1.54 -18.32 -8.23
N ASN A 243 2.29 -18.15 -7.16
CA ASN A 243 3.72 -18.47 -7.12
C ASN A 243 3.94 -19.98 -6.95
N HIS A 244 3.10 -20.62 -6.16
CA HIS A 244 3.23 -22.02 -5.76
C HIS A 244 1.85 -22.65 -5.56
N CYS A 245 1.79 -23.98 -5.48
CA CYS A 245 0.58 -24.74 -5.17
C CYS A 245 0.83 -25.77 -4.08
N SER A 246 -0.17 -26.57 -3.70
CA SER A 246 0.02 -27.76 -2.85
C SER A 246 0.78 -28.87 -3.56
N ASP A 247 1.48 -29.72 -2.82
CA ASP A 247 1.97 -31.02 -3.32
C ASP A 247 0.83 -32.01 -3.65
N LYS A 248 -0.40 -31.69 -3.25
CA LYS A 248 -1.62 -32.41 -3.62
C LYS A 248 -2.36 -31.81 -4.82
N PHE A 249 -1.84 -30.74 -5.42
CA PHE A 249 -2.40 -30.19 -6.66
C PHE A 249 -2.35 -31.26 -7.76
N PRO A 250 -3.47 -31.59 -8.45
CA PRO A 250 -3.51 -32.75 -9.35
C PRO A 250 -2.43 -32.76 -10.44
N PRO A 251 -2.08 -31.64 -11.08
CA PRO A 251 -0.92 -31.57 -11.98
C PRO A 251 0.41 -31.96 -11.32
N PHE A 252 0.67 -31.51 -10.09
CA PHE A 252 1.90 -31.89 -9.38
C PHE A 252 1.89 -33.36 -8.94
N ALA A 253 0.75 -33.86 -8.47
CA ALA A 253 0.60 -35.27 -8.11
C ALA A 253 0.86 -36.20 -9.32
N ASP A 254 0.41 -35.81 -10.52
CA ASP A 254 0.72 -36.53 -11.76
C ASP A 254 2.21 -36.52 -12.09
N VAL A 255 2.91 -35.41 -11.84
CA VAL A 255 4.38 -35.32 -11.96
C VAL A 255 5.10 -36.19 -10.93
N VAL A 256 4.60 -36.28 -9.69
CA VAL A 256 5.15 -37.19 -8.67
C VAL A 256 5.02 -38.65 -9.10
N GLU A 257 3.91 -39.03 -9.74
CA GLU A 257 3.67 -40.41 -10.17
C GLU A 257 4.45 -40.78 -11.45
N LYS A 258 4.49 -39.89 -12.43
CA LYS A 258 4.99 -40.19 -13.79
C LYS A 258 6.35 -39.57 -14.10
N GLY A 259 6.82 -38.65 -13.25
CA GLY A 259 8.01 -37.84 -13.51
C GLY A 259 7.94 -37.17 -14.88
N ARG A 260 9.03 -37.27 -15.64
CA ARG A 260 9.15 -36.67 -16.98
C ARG A 260 8.15 -37.16 -18.03
N ALA A 261 7.47 -38.27 -17.77
CA ALA A 261 6.39 -38.74 -18.63
C ALA A 261 5.05 -38.02 -18.39
N SER A 262 4.93 -37.23 -17.31
CA SER A 262 3.77 -36.37 -17.06
C SER A 262 3.67 -35.26 -18.10
N LYS A 263 2.47 -35.00 -18.60
CA LYS A 263 2.20 -33.83 -19.45
C LYS A 263 2.33 -32.50 -18.70
N TYR A 264 2.33 -32.53 -17.37
CA TYR A 264 2.45 -31.36 -16.50
C TYR A 264 3.88 -31.16 -15.99
N TYR A 265 4.86 -31.94 -16.45
CA TYR A 265 6.24 -31.84 -15.96
C TYR A 265 6.78 -30.40 -16.07
N ASP A 266 6.54 -29.74 -17.21
CA ASP A 266 7.00 -28.37 -17.46
C ASP A 266 6.11 -27.28 -16.80
N TRP A 267 5.09 -27.67 -16.03
CA TRP A 267 4.31 -26.73 -15.19
C TRP A 267 5.05 -26.36 -13.91
N PHE A 268 6.17 -27.02 -13.61
CA PHE A 268 6.99 -26.81 -12.41
C PHE A 268 8.48 -26.72 -12.78
N HIS A 269 9.31 -26.35 -11.81
CA HIS A 269 10.75 -26.23 -11.99
C HIS A 269 11.47 -27.44 -11.35
N LEU A 270 11.66 -28.53 -12.12
CA LEU A 270 12.41 -29.72 -11.70
C LEU A 270 13.81 -29.76 -12.30
N GLN A 271 14.77 -30.30 -11.55
CA GLN A 271 16.15 -30.49 -11.98
C GLN A 271 16.40 -31.87 -12.61
N GLU A 272 15.56 -32.85 -12.28
CA GLU A 272 15.72 -34.26 -12.68
C GLU A 272 14.40 -34.89 -13.11
N ASP A 273 14.46 -36.09 -13.70
CA ASP A 273 13.31 -36.78 -14.31
C ASP A 273 12.20 -37.18 -13.32
N GLN A 274 12.48 -37.23 -12.02
CA GLN A 274 11.56 -37.69 -10.97
C GLN A 274 11.56 -36.72 -9.79
N VAL A 275 10.45 -36.62 -9.07
CA VAL A 275 10.37 -35.76 -7.87
C VAL A 275 11.14 -36.42 -6.71
N VAL A 276 12.14 -35.71 -6.19
CA VAL A 276 12.86 -36.09 -4.96
C VAL A 276 12.64 -34.99 -3.92
N ARG A 277 12.12 -35.39 -2.75
CA ARG A 277 11.83 -34.46 -1.64
C ARG A 277 13.02 -34.26 -0.69
N ASN A 278 13.98 -35.18 -0.69
CA ASN A 278 15.19 -35.08 0.13
C ASN A 278 16.37 -35.84 -0.52
N PRO A 279 17.40 -35.13 -1.03
CA PRO A 279 17.46 -33.68 -1.17
C PRO A 279 16.35 -33.16 -2.11
N LEU A 280 15.87 -31.93 -1.89
CA LEU A 280 14.89 -31.30 -2.78
C LEU A 280 15.50 -31.11 -4.17
N ASN A 281 14.80 -31.56 -5.23
CA ASN A 281 15.25 -31.41 -6.62
C ASN A 281 14.28 -30.58 -7.49
N TYR A 282 13.39 -29.82 -6.87
CA TYR A 282 12.47 -28.89 -7.51
C TYR A 282 12.37 -27.60 -6.68
N GLU A 283 12.00 -26.50 -7.34
CA GLU A 283 11.83 -25.20 -6.67
C GLU A 283 10.52 -25.15 -5.87
N THR A 284 10.56 -24.46 -4.73
CA THR A 284 9.43 -24.35 -3.78
C THR A 284 9.33 -22.93 -3.24
N PHE A 285 8.19 -22.59 -2.63
CA PHE A 285 8.15 -21.45 -1.72
C PHE A 285 9.08 -21.70 -0.52
N GLY A 286 10.07 -20.82 -0.33
CA GLY A 286 11.15 -21.05 0.61
C GLY A 286 11.79 -22.43 0.40
N TYR A 287 11.81 -23.25 1.46
CA TYR A 287 12.27 -24.66 1.41
C TYR A 287 11.15 -25.64 1.75
N ILE A 288 9.89 -25.26 1.51
CA ILE A 288 8.72 -26.03 1.90
C ILE A 288 8.38 -27.04 0.81
N SER A 289 8.76 -28.30 1.02
CA SER A 289 8.51 -29.40 0.06
C SER A 289 7.03 -29.61 -0.32
N SER A 290 6.08 -29.13 0.48
CA SER A 290 4.66 -29.20 0.17
C SER A 290 4.15 -28.06 -0.70
N MET A 291 5.01 -27.11 -1.09
CA MET A 291 4.66 -25.90 -1.85
C MET A 291 5.52 -25.74 -3.11
N PRO A 292 5.41 -26.64 -4.11
CA PRO A 292 6.15 -26.52 -5.37
C PRO A 292 5.82 -25.23 -6.12
N LYS A 293 6.88 -24.58 -6.65
CA LYS A 293 6.77 -23.35 -7.44
C LYS A 293 6.19 -23.64 -8.82
N LEU A 294 5.24 -22.81 -9.24
CA LEU A 294 4.60 -22.88 -10.55
C LEU A 294 5.46 -22.18 -11.61
N ASN A 295 5.58 -22.79 -12.79
CA ASN A 295 6.27 -22.21 -13.92
C ASN A 295 5.33 -21.27 -14.70
N THR A 296 5.22 -20.02 -14.28
CA THR A 296 4.37 -18.99 -14.92
C THR A 296 4.83 -18.60 -16.34
N ALA A 297 6.03 -19.02 -16.75
CA ALA A 297 6.49 -18.87 -18.12
C ALA A 297 5.92 -19.95 -19.07
N ASN A 298 5.47 -21.10 -18.54
CA ASN A 298 4.82 -22.14 -19.33
C ASN A 298 3.46 -21.62 -19.87
N PRO A 299 3.19 -21.68 -21.19
CA PRO A 299 1.95 -21.14 -21.76
C PRO A 299 0.67 -21.77 -21.21
N GLU A 300 0.66 -23.07 -20.91
CA GLU A 300 -0.51 -23.76 -20.37
C GLU A 300 -0.75 -23.39 -18.90
N MET A 301 0.29 -23.35 -18.08
CA MET A 301 0.21 -22.88 -16.69
C MET A 301 -0.28 -21.43 -16.63
N LYS A 302 0.34 -20.56 -17.43
CA LYS A 302 -0.08 -19.16 -17.53
C LYS A 302 -1.55 -19.04 -17.90
N LYS A 303 -1.98 -19.77 -18.94
CA LYS A 303 -3.38 -19.77 -19.36
C LYS A 303 -4.29 -20.23 -18.22
N TYR A 304 -3.95 -21.32 -17.53
CA TYR A 304 -4.73 -21.83 -16.41
C TYR A 304 -4.93 -20.79 -15.29
N LEU A 305 -3.86 -20.08 -14.90
CA LEU A 305 -3.95 -19.03 -13.87
C LEU A 305 -4.72 -17.79 -14.36
N LEU A 306 -4.53 -17.37 -15.62
CA LEU A 306 -5.30 -16.25 -16.19
C LEU A 306 -6.79 -16.60 -16.38
N ASP A 307 -7.11 -17.86 -16.70
CA ASP A 307 -8.49 -18.35 -16.73
C ASP A 307 -9.12 -18.33 -15.32
N CYS A 308 -8.34 -18.62 -14.27
CA CYS A 308 -8.79 -18.48 -12.87
C CYS A 308 -9.12 -17.03 -12.54
N VAL A 309 -8.23 -16.08 -12.88
CA VAL A 309 -8.49 -14.64 -12.71
C VAL A 309 -9.78 -14.24 -13.40
N ARG A 310 -9.94 -14.67 -14.66
CA ARG A 310 -11.15 -14.41 -15.45
C ARG A 310 -12.39 -14.96 -14.78
N TYR A 311 -12.37 -16.23 -14.41
CA TYR A 311 -13.50 -16.93 -13.80
C TYR A 311 -14.00 -16.21 -12.54
N TRP A 312 -13.13 -15.95 -11.55
CA TRP A 312 -13.58 -15.33 -10.30
C TRP A 312 -14.02 -13.87 -10.46
N THR A 313 -13.43 -13.16 -11.42
CA THR A 313 -13.79 -11.76 -11.69
C THR A 313 -15.09 -11.65 -12.49
N GLU A 314 -15.30 -12.50 -13.50
CA GLU A 314 -16.51 -12.50 -14.32
C GLU A 314 -17.70 -13.12 -13.58
N GLU A 315 -17.52 -14.26 -12.91
CA GLU A 315 -18.63 -15.03 -12.35
C GLU A 315 -19.10 -14.52 -10.98
N PHE A 316 -18.19 -13.98 -10.17
CA PHE A 316 -18.48 -13.55 -8.79
C PHE A 316 -18.28 -12.05 -8.59
N HIS A 317 -17.86 -11.30 -9.61
CA HIS A 317 -17.75 -9.84 -9.57
C HIS A 317 -16.88 -9.30 -8.43
N ILE A 318 -15.78 -9.98 -8.11
CA ILE A 318 -14.82 -9.46 -7.14
C ILE A 318 -14.19 -8.14 -7.61
N ASP A 319 -13.74 -7.33 -6.66
CA ASP A 319 -13.28 -5.95 -6.87
C ASP A 319 -11.75 -5.83 -6.90
N GLY A 320 -11.03 -6.95 -6.86
CA GLY A 320 -9.57 -6.94 -6.99
C GLY A 320 -8.89 -8.21 -6.51
N TRP A 321 -7.57 -8.19 -6.64
CA TRP A 321 -6.68 -9.28 -6.23
C TRP A 321 -5.51 -8.75 -5.39
N ARG A 322 -5.26 -9.43 -4.27
CA ARG A 322 -3.99 -9.38 -3.52
C ARG A 322 -3.12 -10.53 -4.03
N LEU A 323 -1.88 -10.25 -4.39
CA LEU A 323 -0.99 -11.21 -5.04
C LEU A 323 0.06 -11.72 -4.04
N ASP A 324 -0.03 -12.99 -3.67
CA ASP A 324 0.92 -13.65 -2.76
C ASP A 324 2.30 -13.81 -3.41
N VAL A 325 3.36 -13.50 -2.64
CA VAL A 325 4.77 -13.66 -3.06
C VAL A 325 5.00 -13.14 -4.49
N SER A 326 4.49 -11.94 -4.74
CA SER A 326 4.34 -11.41 -6.10
C SER A 326 5.66 -11.01 -6.76
N ASP A 327 6.70 -10.78 -5.96
CA ASP A 327 8.07 -10.48 -6.37
C ASP A 327 8.80 -11.67 -7.01
N GLU A 328 8.33 -12.90 -6.80
CA GLU A 328 8.97 -14.11 -7.36
C GLU A 328 8.34 -14.60 -8.67
N ILE A 329 7.32 -13.91 -9.18
CA ILE A 329 6.69 -14.21 -10.48
C ILE A 329 7.19 -13.24 -11.55
N ASP A 330 7.40 -13.76 -12.76
CA ASP A 330 7.94 -12.99 -13.87
C ASP A 330 7.04 -11.81 -14.30
N HIS A 331 7.67 -10.67 -14.62
CA HIS A 331 6.94 -9.46 -15.04
C HIS A 331 6.09 -9.64 -16.30
N LYS A 332 6.38 -10.65 -17.15
CA LYS A 332 5.58 -10.88 -18.36
C LYS A 332 4.22 -11.45 -17.98
N PHE A 333 4.17 -12.41 -17.04
CA PHE A 333 2.92 -12.87 -16.45
C PHE A 333 2.11 -11.71 -15.87
N TRP A 334 2.72 -10.81 -15.10
CA TRP A 334 2.00 -9.70 -14.47
C TRP A 334 1.41 -8.68 -15.44
N ARG A 335 2.08 -8.41 -16.56
CA ARG A 335 1.50 -7.56 -17.64
C ARG A 335 0.28 -8.22 -18.29
N GLU A 336 0.35 -9.52 -18.54
CA GLU A 336 -0.77 -10.29 -19.10
C GLU A 336 -1.92 -10.39 -18.08
N PHE A 337 -1.62 -10.60 -16.80
CA PHE A 337 -2.57 -10.57 -15.69
C PHE A 337 -3.32 -9.23 -15.63
N ARG A 338 -2.60 -8.10 -15.65
CA ARG A 338 -3.21 -6.77 -15.64
C ARG A 338 -4.13 -6.59 -16.84
N THR A 339 -3.67 -6.99 -18.03
CA THR A 339 -4.46 -6.88 -19.27
C THR A 339 -5.78 -7.64 -19.13
N VAL A 340 -5.73 -8.92 -18.74
CA VAL A 340 -6.91 -9.77 -18.54
C VAL A 340 -7.86 -9.16 -17.51
N LEU A 341 -7.35 -8.76 -16.34
CA LEU A 341 -8.20 -8.22 -15.27
C LEU A 341 -8.88 -6.92 -15.69
N LYS A 342 -8.12 -5.97 -16.26
CA LYS A 342 -8.63 -4.64 -16.62
C LYS A 342 -9.55 -4.66 -17.85
N GLU A 343 -9.46 -5.68 -18.71
CA GLU A 343 -10.45 -5.93 -19.76
C GLU A 343 -11.82 -6.33 -19.21
N ILE A 344 -11.82 -7.10 -18.11
CA ILE A 344 -13.04 -7.57 -17.45
C ILE A 344 -13.63 -6.47 -16.56
N ASN A 345 -12.80 -5.90 -15.69
CA ASN A 345 -13.18 -4.90 -14.71
C ASN A 345 -12.07 -3.87 -14.54
N LYS A 346 -12.27 -2.68 -15.14
CA LYS A 346 -11.31 -1.56 -15.04
C LYS A 346 -11.14 -1.06 -13.61
N ASP A 347 -12.16 -1.23 -12.77
CA ASP A 347 -12.18 -0.80 -11.38
C ASP A 347 -11.62 -1.85 -10.41
N ALA A 348 -11.24 -3.04 -10.89
CA ALA A 348 -10.64 -4.06 -10.04
C ALA A 348 -9.21 -3.65 -9.64
N ILE A 349 -8.90 -3.58 -8.35
CA ILE A 349 -7.55 -3.22 -7.87
C ILE A 349 -6.58 -4.41 -7.91
N ILE A 350 -5.30 -4.13 -8.20
CA ILE A 350 -4.21 -5.11 -8.13
C ILE A 350 -3.22 -4.71 -7.04
N ILE A 351 -3.10 -5.52 -5.98
CA ILE A 351 -2.25 -5.26 -4.82
C ILE A 351 -1.19 -6.35 -4.71
N GLY A 352 0.08 -6.03 -4.97
CA GLY A 352 1.18 -6.97 -4.77
C GLY A 352 1.56 -7.14 -3.30
N GLU A 353 1.88 -8.35 -2.88
CA GLU A 353 2.70 -8.56 -1.70
C GLU A 353 4.17 -8.38 -2.07
N ASN A 354 4.73 -7.21 -1.73
CA ASN A 354 6.16 -6.92 -1.85
C ASN A 354 6.61 -6.29 -0.53
N TRP A 355 7.59 -6.90 0.11
CA TRP A 355 8.12 -6.41 1.38
C TRP A 355 9.22 -5.34 1.21
N HIS A 356 9.67 -5.13 -0.03
CA HIS A 356 10.76 -4.24 -0.41
C HIS A 356 10.33 -3.18 -1.43
N ASP A 357 11.28 -2.42 -1.98
CA ASP A 357 11.02 -1.46 -3.05
C ASP A 357 10.42 -2.16 -4.27
N ALA A 358 9.23 -1.73 -4.67
CA ALA A 358 8.40 -2.34 -5.70
C ALA A 358 8.23 -1.46 -6.96
N LEU A 359 9.10 -0.46 -7.16
CA LEU A 359 9.01 0.42 -8.33
C LEU A 359 8.91 -0.36 -9.67
N PRO A 360 9.64 -1.48 -9.89
CA PRO A 360 9.53 -2.25 -11.14
C PRO A 360 8.13 -2.80 -11.46
N TRP A 361 7.25 -2.93 -10.47
CA TRP A 361 5.85 -3.39 -10.66
C TRP A 361 4.84 -2.23 -10.65
N LEU A 362 5.26 -1.03 -10.24
CA LEU A 362 4.41 0.12 -9.97
C LEU A 362 4.55 1.24 -11.04
N MET A 363 4.95 0.87 -12.25
CA MET A 363 5.06 1.78 -13.39
C MET A 363 3.78 1.87 -14.24
N GLY A 364 2.69 1.22 -13.80
CA GLY A 364 1.38 1.27 -14.44
C GLY A 364 1.07 0.13 -15.42
N ASP A 365 2.03 -0.73 -15.72
CA ASP A 365 1.89 -1.88 -16.62
C ASP A 365 1.61 -3.20 -15.89
N GLN A 366 1.70 -3.22 -14.56
CA GLN A 366 1.50 -4.41 -13.72
C GLN A 366 0.55 -4.10 -12.55
N PHE A 367 1.07 -3.68 -11.39
CA PHE A 367 0.27 -3.51 -10.17
C PHE A 367 -0.28 -2.09 -10.04
N ASP A 368 -1.36 -1.95 -9.28
CA ASP A 368 -1.89 -0.64 -8.87
C ASP A 368 -1.28 -0.20 -7.54
N SER A 369 -0.98 -1.17 -6.66
CA SER A 369 -0.54 -0.94 -5.29
C SER A 369 0.29 -2.13 -4.79
N VAL A 370 0.93 -1.96 -3.63
CA VAL A 370 1.51 -3.06 -2.86
C VAL A 370 1.20 -2.91 -1.37
N MET A 371 1.36 -4.00 -0.61
CA MET A 371 1.35 -3.99 0.85
C MET A 371 2.52 -3.15 1.38
N ASN A 372 2.23 -2.03 2.06
CA ASN A 372 3.23 -1.04 2.42
C ASN A 372 3.98 -1.38 3.72
N TYR A 373 4.60 -2.57 3.74
CA TYR A 373 5.43 -3.04 4.86
C TYR A 373 6.59 -2.10 5.25
N PRO A 374 7.20 -1.32 4.33
CA PRO A 374 8.15 -0.30 4.74
C PRO A 374 7.55 0.71 5.73
N VAL A 375 6.31 1.19 5.49
CA VAL A 375 5.62 2.09 6.44
C VAL A 375 5.24 1.35 7.72
N THR A 376 4.79 0.08 7.63
CA THR A 376 4.54 -0.76 8.81
C THR A 376 5.75 -0.85 9.73
N LYS A 377 6.94 -1.09 9.16
CA LYS A 377 8.21 -1.12 9.91
C LYS A 377 8.49 0.23 10.59
N LEU A 378 8.29 1.35 9.90
CA LEU A 378 8.48 2.67 10.51
C LEU A 378 7.51 2.89 11.67
N CYS A 379 6.25 2.51 11.53
CA CYS A 379 5.26 2.59 12.61
C CYS A 379 5.65 1.71 13.81
N LEU A 380 6.16 0.50 13.58
CA LEU A 380 6.67 -0.37 14.64
C LEU A 380 7.86 0.28 15.37
N ASP A 381 8.84 0.80 14.62
CA ASP A 381 10.04 1.37 15.22
C ASP A 381 9.76 2.68 15.97
N PHE A 382 8.84 3.52 15.47
CA PHE A 382 8.48 4.80 16.08
C PHE A 382 7.46 4.67 17.22
N PHE A 383 6.30 4.05 16.98
CA PHE A 383 5.20 4.02 17.95
C PHE A 383 5.28 2.85 18.94
N ALA A 384 5.62 1.65 18.47
CA ALA A 384 5.57 0.44 19.28
C ALA A 384 6.86 0.22 20.08
N ARG A 385 8.00 0.16 19.38
CA ARG A 385 9.32 -0.14 19.95
C ARG A 385 10.01 1.09 20.53
N LYS A 386 9.58 2.30 20.14
CA LYS A 386 10.15 3.59 20.57
C LYS A 386 11.67 3.65 20.34
N GLN A 387 12.13 3.09 19.21
CA GLN A 387 13.53 3.01 18.77
C GLN A 387 13.90 4.10 17.76
N MET A 388 12.92 4.91 17.36
CA MET A 388 13.06 5.98 16.38
C MET A 388 12.49 7.27 16.95
N ASP A 389 13.09 8.41 16.63
CA ASP A 389 12.56 9.73 16.99
C ASP A 389 11.68 10.32 15.87
N ALA A 390 10.88 11.35 16.18
CA ALA A 390 9.91 11.90 15.24
C ALA A 390 10.57 12.53 13.99
N PHE A 391 11.79 13.03 14.16
CA PHE A 391 12.60 13.59 13.08
C PHE A 391 13.04 12.51 12.09
N SER A 392 13.63 11.42 12.58
CA SER A 392 14.07 10.29 11.76
C SER A 392 12.90 9.56 11.08
N PHE A 393 11.74 9.50 11.76
CA PHE A 393 10.49 8.99 11.17
C PHE A 393 10.04 9.86 9.99
N THR A 394 10.07 11.18 10.16
CA THR A 394 9.73 12.14 9.11
C THR A 394 10.65 12.05 7.90
N GLU A 395 11.97 12.00 8.10
CA GLU A 395 12.94 11.88 7.02
C GLU A 395 12.75 10.58 6.22
N GLN A 396 12.47 9.46 6.90
CA GLN A 396 12.23 8.19 6.21
C GLN A 396 10.90 8.17 5.44
N LEU A 397 9.84 8.76 5.98
CA LEU A 397 8.57 8.92 5.25
C LEU A 397 8.75 9.76 3.99
N GLY A 398 9.49 10.88 4.08
CA GLY A 398 9.80 11.73 2.93
C GLY A 398 10.54 10.95 1.83
N GLY A 399 11.56 10.16 2.19
CA GLY A 399 12.27 9.29 1.26
C GLY A 399 11.38 8.20 0.64
N TYR A 400 10.48 7.59 1.42
CA TYR A 400 9.58 6.54 0.93
C TYR A 400 8.57 7.07 -0.08
N LEU A 401 8.02 8.27 0.13
CA LEU A 401 7.15 8.91 -0.86
C LEU A 401 7.85 9.18 -2.19
N MET A 402 9.18 9.27 -2.20
CA MET A 402 9.97 9.49 -3.41
C MET A 402 10.36 8.20 -4.13
N ARG A 403 10.13 7.02 -3.56
CA ARG A 403 10.32 5.74 -4.25
C ARG A 403 9.37 5.58 -5.43
N TYR A 404 8.14 6.09 -5.32
CA TYR A 404 7.09 5.85 -6.29
C TYR A 404 6.50 7.14 -6.91
N PRO A 405 5.86 7.04 -8.09
CA PRO A 405 4.95 8.07 -8.60
C PRO A 405 3.88 8.47 -7.58
N ASN A 406 3.42 9.73 -7.61
CA ASN A 406 2.41 10.23 -6.65
C ASN A 406 1.13 9.40 -6.68
N GLN A 407 0.62 9.06 -7.86
CA GLN A 407 -0.60 8.26 -8.02
C GLN A 407 -0.50 6.90 -7.31
N VAL A 408 0.66 6.25 -7.33
CA VAL A 408 0.89 5.00 -6.62
C VAL A 408 0.82 5.22 -5.11
N ASN A 409 1.51 6.25 -4.60
CA ASN A 409 1.48 6.57 -3.17
C ASN A 409 0.06 6.87 -2.64
N GLU A 410 -0.82 7.40 -3.49
CA GLU A 410 -2.22 7.70 -3.15
C GLU A 410 -3.08 6.44 -2.95
N VAL A 411 -2.59 5.26 -3.36
CA VAL A 411 -3.34 3.99 -3.30
C VAL A 411 -2.53 2.84 -2.68
N MET A 412 -1.40 3.10 -2.01
CA MET A 412 -0.64 2.07 -1.28
C MET A 412 -1.50 1.43 -0.19
N LEU A 413 -1.48 0.10 -0.03
CA LEU A 413 -2.19 -0.56 1.06
C LEU A 413 -1.37 -0.42 2.35
N ASN A 414 -1.74 0.54 3.19
CA ASN A 414 -1.04 0.82 4.45
C ASN A 414 -1.63 0.00 5.58
N LEU A 415 -0.79 -0.70 6.34
CA LEU A 415 -1.22 -1.59 7.43
C LEU A 415 -0.26 -1.49 8.61
N LEU A 416 -0.75 -1.78 9.82
CA LEU A 416 0.07 -1.86 11.04
C LEU A 416 0.50 -3.28 11.36
N ASP A 417 -0.34 -4.25 11.02
CA ASP A 417 -0.11 -5.68 11.22
C ASP A 417 -0.91 -6.50 10.20
N SER A 418 -0.61 -7.79 10.12
CA SER A 418 -1.29 -8.75 9.25
C SER A 418 -1.20 -10.18 9.81
N HIS A 419 -1.74 -11.14 9.07
CA HIS A 419 -1.59 -12.57 9.37
C HIS A 419 -0.15 -13.10 9.26
N ASP A 420 0.80 -12.32 8.74
CA ASP A 420 2.23 -12.69 8.63
C ASP A 420 3.14 -11.83 9.52
N THR A 421 2.57 -11.12 10.49
CA THR A 421 3.35 -10.34 11.47
C THR A 421 2.88 -10.63 12.88
N GLU A 422 3.65 -10.20 13.88
CA GLU A 422 3.09 -9.98 15.22
C GLU A 422 1.92 -8.99 15.13
N ARG A 423 0.94 -9.12 16.04
CA ARG A 423 -0.07 -8.06 16.20
C ARG A 423 0.60 -6.80 16.70
N PHE A 424 0.17 -5.64 16.22
CA PHE A 424 0.83 -4.37 16.57
C PHE A 424 0.78 -4.11 18.08
N LEU A 425 -0.33 -4.44 18.74
CA LEU A 425 -0.47 -4.32 20.20
C LEU A 425 0.50 -5.24 20.97
N TYR A 426 0.85 -6.40 20.42
CA TYR A 426 1.87 -7.28 20.99
C TYR A 426 3.23 -6.60 20.94
N SER A 427 3.61 -6.03 19.79
CA SER A 427 4.85 -5.29 19.65
C SER A 427 4.88 -3.99 20.48
N CYS A 428 3.72 -3.44 20.85
CA CYS A 428 3.57 -2.35 21.83
C CYS A 428 3.69 -2.81 23.29
N ASN A 429 3.93 -4.10 23.57
CA ASN A 429 3.87 -4.68 24.93
C ASN A 429 2.53 -4.41 25.65
N GLY A 430 1.42 -4.36 24.89
CA GLY A 430 0.10 -4.04 25.44
C GLY A 430 -0.20 -2.55 25.64
N ASP A 431 0.71 -1.64 25.26
CA ASP A 431 0.48 -0.19 25.30
C ASP A 431 -0.55 0.24 24.24
N LYS A 432 -1.78 0.44 24.70
CA LYS A 432 -2.92 0.82 23.86
C LYS A 432 -2.80 2.25 23.33
N GLU A 433 -2.14 3.16 24.05
CA GLU A 433 -1.97 4.54 23.59
C GLU A 433 -0.98 4.62 22.43
N SER A 434 0.06 3.77 22.43
CA SER A 434 0.93 3.56 21.26
C SER A 434 0.15 3.05 20.05
N LEU A 435 -0.79 2.11 20.23
CA LEU A 435 -1.64 1.63 19.13
C LEU A 435 -2.60 2.73 18.64
N LYS A 436 -3.23 3.48 19.55
CA LYS A 436 -4.10 4.62 19.18
C LYS A 436 -3.33 5.69 18.41
N SER A 437 -2.08 5.99 18.81
CA SER A 437 -1.19 6.92 18.10
C SER A 437 -0.84 6.41 16.69
N ALA A 438 -0.51 5.13 16.55
CA ALA A 438 -0.22 4.53 15.26
C ALA A 438 -1.46 4.50 14.34
N ALA A 439 -2.64 4.20 14.89
CA ALA A 439 -3.91 4.27 14.15
C ALA A 439 -4.23 5.71 13.71
N THR A 440 -4.02 6.70 14.59
CA THR A 440 -4.16 8.13 14.27
C THR A 440 -3.29 8.51 13.08
N PHE A 441 -2.04 8.03 13.00
CA PHE A 441 -1.21 8.19 11.81
C PHE A 441 -1.80 7.46 10.59
N LEU A 442 -2.13 6.18 10.72
CA LEU A 442 -2.56 5.30 9.62
C LEU A 442 -3.75 5.88 8.85
N PHE A 443 -4.79 6.35 9.56
CA PHE A 443 -6.03 6.82 8.92
C PHE A 443 -5.92 8.20 8.27
N ALA A 444 -4.92 9.00 8.66
CA ALA A 444 -4.62 10.29 8.02
C ALA A 444 -3.51 10.21 6.96
N TYR A 445 -2.74 9.13 6.93
CA TYR A 445 -1.72 8.92 5.91
C TYR A 445 -2.39 8.71 4.53
N GLN A 446 -1.70 9.10 3.47
CA GLN A 446 -2.19 8.89 2.10
C GLN A 446 -2.05 7.42 1.68
N GLY A 447 -2.91 6.93 0.79
CA GLY A 447 -3.06 5.50 0.52
C GLY A 447 -4.28 4.91 1.22
N MET A 448 -4.44 3.59 1.15
CA MET A 448 -5.59 2.84 1.65
C MET A 448 -5.24 2.24 3.02
N PRO A 449 -5.76 2.75 4.15
CA PRO A 449 -5.54 2.12 5.45
C PRO A 449 -6.23 0.75 5.50
N CYS A 450 -5.55 -0.23 6.07
CA CYS A 450 -6.00 -1.60 6.25
C CYS A 450 -5.89 -2.01 7.72
N THR A 451 -7.01 -2.45 8.30
CA THR A 451 -7.07 -2.98 9.67
C THR A 451 -7.08 -4.51 9.64
N TYR A 452 -6.17 -5.16 10.36
CA TYR A 452 -6.20 -6.61 10.52
C TYR A 452 -7.25 -6.99 11.57
N TYR A 453 -8.03 -8.06 11.31
CA TYR A 453 -9.19 -8.37 12.14
C TYR A 453 -8.84 -8.46 13.63
N GLY A 454 -9.64 -7.80 14.46
CA GLY A 454 -9.49 -7.83 15.91
C GLY A 454 -8.51 -6.80 16.48
N THR A 455 -7.70 -6.13 15.64
CA THR A 455 -6.82 -5.06 16.10
C THR A 455 -7.63 -3.89 16.67
N GLU A 456 -8.81 -3.61 16.11
CA GLU A 456 -9.73 -2.56 16.57
C GLU A 456 -10.33 -2.83 17.96
N ILE A 457 -10.36 -4.09 18.40
CA ILE A 457 -10.88 -4.48 19.74
C ILE A 457 -9.77 -4.85 20.72
N GLY A 458 -8.50 -4.67 20.33
CA GLY A 458 -7.34 -4.89 21.20
C GLY A 458 -6.87 -6.35 21.27
N MET A 459 -7.09 -7.15 20.23
CA MET A 459 -6.48 -8.48 20.16
C MET A 459 -4.94 -8.38 20.13
N THR A 460 -4.29 -9.30 20.82
CA THR A 460 -2.82 -9.44 20.87
C THR A 460 -2.39 -10.84 20.48
N GLY A 461 -1.14 -11.00 20.04
CA GLY A 461 -0.60 -12.27 19.57
C GLY A 461 0.81 -12.10 19.01
N HIS A 462 1.67 -13.09 19.27
CA HIS A 462 3.03 -13.17 18.71
C HIS A 462 2.97 -13.50 17.20
N TYR A 463 4.12 -13.77 16.59
CA TYR A 463 4.21 -14.11 15.15
C TYR A 463 3.37 -15.35 14.78
N ASP A 464 3.18 -15.61 13.49
CA ASP A 464 2.47 -16.80 12.97
C ASP A 464 2.89 -18.07 13.73
N PRO A 465 1.95 -18.83 14.32
CA PRO A 465 0.48 -18.71 14.22
C PRO A 465 -0.22 -17.82 15.26
N GLY A 466 0.48 -17.28 16.25
CA GLY A 466 -0.10 -16.53 17.38
C GLY A 466 -0.91 -15.29 16.98
N CYS A 467 -0.60 -14.65 15.86
CA CYS A 467 -1.37 -13.50 15.36
C CYS A 467 -2.74 -13.89 14.77
N ARG A 468 -2.97 -15.19 14.51
CA ARG A 468 -4.16 -15.75 13.87
C ARG A 468 -5.15 -16.32 14.89
N ARG A 469 -5.27 -15.76 16.10
CA ARG A 469 -6.26 -16.21 17.11
C ARG A 469 -7.70 -16.03 16.62
N GLY A 470 -8.64 -16.85 17.10
CA GLY A 470 -10.07 -16.64 16.83
C GLY A 470 -10.52 -15.22 17.20
N PHE A 471 -11.32 -14.57 16.35
CA PHE A 471 -11.88 -13.25 16.63
C PHE A 471 -12.73 -13.33 17.91
N ASN A 472 -12.47 -12.46 18.88
CA ASN A 472 -13.25 -12.43 20.11
C ASN A 472 -14.61 -11.76 19.85
N TRP A 473 -15.70 -12.53 19.73
CA TRP A 473 -17.05 -11.98 19.54
C TRP A 473 -17.77 -11.64 20.86
N ASN A 474 -17.15 -11.90 22.01
CA ASN A 474 -17.70 -11.48 23.29
C ASN A 474 -17.41 -9.99 23.52
N ARG A 475 -18.39 -9.13 23.20
CA ARG A 475 -18.28 -7.66 23.34
C ARG A 475 -17.92 -7.20 24.76
N GLU A 476 -18.19 -7.99 25.80
CA GLU A 476 -17.82 -7.64 27.19
C GLU A 476 -16.30 -7.68 27.42
N GLN A 477 -15.57 -8.38 26.55
CA GLN A 477 -14.10 -8.51 26.62
C GLN A 477 -13.38 -7.54 25.68
N TRP A 478 -14.11 -6.73 24.92
CA TRP A 478 -13.53 -5.79 23.98
C TRP A 478 -12.92 -4.60 24.69
N ASP A 479 -11.87 -4.05 24.08
CA ASP A 479 -11.49 -2.67 24.34
C ASP A 479 -12.44 -1.72 23.59
N VAL A 480 -13.53 -1.33 24.25
CA VAL A 480 -14.55 -0.45 23.67
C VAL A 480 -13.98 0.94 23.34
N GLU A 481 -13.04 1.44 24.14
CA GLU A 481 -12.42 2.75 23.89
C GLU A 481 -11.56 2.72 22.62
N LEU A 482 -10.81 1.64 22.41
CA LEU A 482 -10.04 1.42 21.19
C LEU A 482 -10.97 1.24 19.97
N PHE A 483 -12.06 0.49 20.12
CA PHE A 483 -13.04 0.29 19.04
C PHE A 483 -13.67 1.63 18.62
N ASP A 484 -14.11 2.44 19.58
CA ASP A 484 -14.67 3.76 19.33
C ASP A 484 -13.64 4.72 18.71
N HIS A 485 -12.37 4.61 19.10
CA HIS A 485 -11.27 5.36 18.48
C HIS A 485 -11.10 5.01 17.00
N TYR A 486 -11.02 3.71 16.66
CA TYR A 486 -10.95 3.27 15.26
C TYR A 486 -12.16 3.73 14.45
N LYS A 487 -13.37 3.55 14.97
CA LYS A 487 -14.62 3.99 14.33
C LYS A 487 -14.61 5.50 14.06
N LYS A 488 -14.11 6.29 15.01
CA LYS A 488 -13.98 7.74 14.86
C LYS A 488 -12.96 8.15 13.81
N LEU A 489 -11.78 7.52 13.79
CA LEU A 489 -10.75 7.77 12.78
C LEU A 489 -11.22 7.42 11.37
N ILE A 490 -11.92 6.29 11.22
CA ILE A 490 -12.53 5.87 9.95
C ILE A 490 -13.59 6.88 9.51
N HIS A 491 -14.46 7.32 10.42
CA HIS A 491 -15.46 8.34 10.13
C HIS A 491 -14.81 9.64 9.65
N LEU A 492 -13.79 10.15 10.37
CA LEU A 492 -13.06 11.35 9.98
C LEU A 492 -12.42 11.21 8.60
N ARG A 493 -11.76 10.09 8.32
CA ARG A 493 -11.19 9.85 6.98
C ARG A 493 -12.25 9.93 5.89
N LYS A 494 -13.45 9.37 6.13
CA LYS A 494 -14.55 9.37 5.16
C LYS A 494 -15.20 10.75 4.99
N SER A 495 -15.29 11.54 6.06
CA SER A 495 -15.94 12.86 6.06
C SER A 495 -15.05 13.99 5.58
N GLU A 496 -13.73 13.88 5.74
CA GLU A 496 -12.78 14.94 5.44
C GLU A 496 -12.08 14.75 4.08
N GLU A 497 -12.41 15.59 3.11
CA GLU A 497 -11.86 15.51 1.74
C GLU A 497 -10.34 15.67 1.70
N ALA A 498 -9.75 16.50 2.58
CA ALA A 498 -8.31 16.64 2.68
C ALA A 498 -7.61 15.32 3.06
N LEU A 499 -8.25 14.43 3.85
CA LEU A 499 -7.69 13.13 4.21
C LEU A 499 -7.78 12.10 3.05
N LYS A 500 -8.72 12.26 2.13
CA LYS A 500 -8.89 11.37 0.97
C LYS A 500 -8.08 11.82 -0.25
N HIS A 501 -8.06 13.12 -0.53
CA HIS A 501 -7.56 13.67 -1.79
C HIS A 501 -6.51 14.78 -1.61
N GLY A 502 -6.25 15.21 -0.38
CA GLY A 502 -5.29 16.28 -0.12
C GLY A 502 -3.85 15.84 -0.24
N THR A 503 -2.98 16.76 -0.67
CA THR A 503 -1.53 16.58 -0.67
C THR A 503 -1.01 16.38 0.75
N ILE A 504 0.06 15.59 0.90
CA ILE A 504 0.71 15.33 2.18
C ILE A 504 2.00 16.14 2.33
N GLY A 505 2.28 16.58 3.55
CA GLY A 505 3.56 17.16 3.95
C GLY A 505 3.88 16.77 5.39
N PHE A 506 5.15 16.84 5.76
CA PHE A 506 5.61 16.48 7.10
C PHE A 506 6.43 17.60 7.72
N ASP A 507 6.37 17.67 9.04
CA ASP A 507 7.17 18.54 9.88
C ASP A 507 7.41 17.81 11.21
N SER A 508 8.48 18.14 11.91
CA SER A 508 8.78 17.48 13.18
C SER A 508 9.79 18.25 14.03
N THR A 509 9.73 17.97 15.33
CA THR A 509 10.88 18.12 16.22
C THR A 509 11.47 16.73 16.50
N LYS A 510 12.40 16.60 17.45
CA LYS A 510 12.82 15.26 17.90
C LYS A 510 11.68 14.45 18.53
N SER A 511 10.73 15.11 19.19
CA SER A 511 9.69 14.47 20.02
C SER A 511 8.27 14.56 19.45
N LEU A 512 8.01 15.56 18.61
CA LEU A 512 6.69 15.82 18.05
C LEU A 512 6.69 15.54 16.55
N PHE A 513 5.83 14.62 16.12
CA PHE A 513 5.54 14.40 14.71
C PHE A 513 4.36 15.25 14.27
N ALA A 514 4.46 15.88 13.10
CA ALA A 514 3.38 16.58 12.45
C ALA A 514 3.23 16.16 10.98
N MET A 515 2.00 15.87 10.58
CA MET A 515 1.63 15.63 9.18
C MET A 515 0.56 16.62 8.77
N LYS A 516 0.71 17.24 7.61
CA LYS A 516 -0.27 18.16 7.03
C LYS A 516 -0.93 17.51 5.82
N ARG A 517 -2.26 17.40 5.85
CA ARG A 517 -3.08 17.08 4.67
C ARG A 517 -3.76 18.36 4.18
N SER A 518 -3.54 18.72 2.91
CA SER A 518 -3.99 20.01 2.35
C SER A 518 -4.82 19.80 1.09
N LEU A 519 -6.00 20.40 1.03
CA LEU A 519 -6.85 20.40 -0.17
C LEU A 519 -7.57 21.74 -0.28
N LEU A 520 -7.42 22.42 -1.42
CA LEU A 520 -7.99 23.76 -1.65
C LEU A 520 -7.63 24.73 -0.51
N SER A 521 -8.63 25.24 0.22
CA SER A 521 -8.48 26.15 1.35
C SER A 521 -8.56 25.45 2.72
N GLU A 522 -8.56 24.12 2.75
CA GLU A 522 -8.64 23.33 3.97
C GLU A 522 -7.29 22.65 4.25
N CYS A 523 -6.88 22.68 5.51
CA CYS A 523 -5.75 21.91 5.99
C CYS A 523 -6.11 21.17 7.27
N ILE A 524 -5.63 19.94 7.38
CA ILE A 524 -5.74 19.12 8.60
C ILE A 524 -4.33 18.76 9.03
N TYR A 525 -3.96 19.17 10.24
CA TYR A 525 -2.69 18.86 10.87
C TYR A 525 -2.88 17.71 11.85
N ILE A 526 -2.14 16.63 11.64
CA ILE A 526 -2.10 15.49 12.53
C ILE A 526 -0.85 15.64 13.38
N LEU A 527 -1.05 15.86 14.66
CA LEU A 527 0.02 16.08 15.64
C LEU A 527 0.08 14.86 16.54
N ILE A 528 1.27 14.30 16.76
CA ILE A 528 1.45 13.14 17.64
C ILE A 528 2.69 13.37 18.52
N ASN A 529 2.47 13.46 19.83
CA ASN A 529 3.53 13.63 20.81
C ASN A 529 3.79 12.31 21.56
N ASN A 530 4.86 11.61 21.18
CA ASN A 530 5.27 10.36 21.82
C ASN A 530 6.34 10.56 22.90
N SER A 531 6.51 11.79 23.41
CA SER A 531 7.45 12.11 24.48
C SER A 531 6.76 12.27 25.84
N GLU A 532 7.54 12.23 26.91
CA GLU A 532 7.06 12.37 28.29
C GLU A 532 6.68 13.81 28.69
N MET A 533 6.96 14.80 27.83
CA MET A 533 6.72 16.21 28.09
C MET A 533 5.78 16.82 27.07
N GLU A 534 5.01 17.83 27.49
CA GLU A 534 4.24 18.66 26.57
C GLU A 534 5.15 19.31 25.52
N GLN A 535 4.69 19.30 24.28
CA GLN A 535 5.33 19.97 23.14
C GLN A 535 4.41 21.08 22.63
N ASN A 536 4.97 22.06 21.93
CA ASN A 536 4.18 23.10 21.28
C ASN A 536 4.38 23.02 19.77
N TYR A 537 3.29 22.87 19.02
CA TYR A 537 3.32 22.98 17.57
C TYR A 537 2.94 24.40 17.15
N GLN A 538 3.71 24.97 16.22
CA GLN A 538 3.43 26.28 15.66
C GLN A 538 2.91 26.13 14.23
N ILE A 539 1.65 26.50 13.98
CA ILE A 539 1.12 26.56 12.63
C ILE A 539 1.61 27.88 11.99
N ARG A 540 2.48 27.75 10.98
CA ARG A 540 3.12 28.86 10.26
C ARG A 540 2.34 29.22 8.99
N ASP A 541 1.07 29.55 9.15
CA ASP A 541 0.20 30.00 8.06
C ASP A 541 -0.66 31.16 8.57
N ASP A 542 -0.38 32.37 8.08
CA ASP A 542 -0.95 33.63 8.55
C ASP A 542 -2.43 33.81 8.18
N LYS A 543 -2.91 33.00 7.23
CA LYS A 543 -4.30 32.98 6.76
C LYS A 543 -5.23 32.12 7.61
N VAL A 544 -4.69 31.35 8.55
CA VAL A 544 -5.50 30.45 9.40
C VAL A 544 -6.40 31.28 10.32
N SER A 545 -7.72 31.12 10.15
CA SER A 545 -8.73 31.81 10.95
C SER A 545 -9.23 30.97 12.14
N THR A 546 -9.19 29.64 12.02
CA THR A 546 -9.65 28.70 13.06
C THR A 546 -8.72 27.49 13.18
N ALA A 547 -8.65 26.91 14.38
CA ALA A 547 -7.98 25.64 14.63
C ALA A 547 -8.83 24.81 15.60
N VAL A 548 -9.39 23.70 15.11
CA VAL A 548 -10.30 22.83 15.86
C VAL A 548 -9.80 21.39 15.78
N ASP A 549 -9.64 20.73 16.92
CA ASP A 549 -9.37 19.29 16.94
C ASP A 549 -10.64 18.51 16.65
N LEU A 550 -10.65 17.79 15.53
CA LEU A 550 -11.77 16.97 15.10
C LEU A 550 -12.00 15.76 16.02
N LEU A 551 -11.01 15.38 16.84
CA LEU A 551 -11.19 14.34 17.85
C LEU A 551 -11.94 14.89 19.07
N SER A 552 -11.43 15.87 19.77
CA SER A 552 -12.06 16.36 21.02
C SER A 552 -13.16 17.42 20.80
N GLY A 553 -13.19 18.09 19.65
CA GLY A 553 -13.97 19.30 19.41
C GLY A 553 -13.35 20.55 20.05
N GLN A 554 -12.18 20.44 20.68
CA GLN A 554 -11.48 21.58 21.28
C GLN A 554 -11.04 22.57 20.20
N SER A 555 -11.38 23.85 20.40
CA SER A 555 -10.88 24.95 19.58
C SER A 555 -9.75 25.67 20.31
N TRP A 556 -8.71 26.07 19.58
CA TRP A 556 -7.69 26.99 20.10
C TRP A 556 -8.00 28.41 19.65
N ASN A 557 -7.36 29.38 20.31
CA ASN A 557 -7.40 30.79 19.92
C ASN A 557 -6.02 31.22 19.45
N ARG A 558 -5.96 32.16 18.51
CA ARG A 558 -4.72 32.75 18.01
C ARG A 558 -3.98 33.50 19.13
N THR A 559 -2.67 33.30 19.24
CA THR A 559 -1.79 34.04 20.15
C THR A 559 -0.84 34.94 19.34
N GLY A 560 -1.23 36.21 19.17
CA GLY A 560 -0.50 37.16 18.32
C GLY A 560 -0.68 36.84 16.83
N GLU A 561 0.41 36.78 16.07
CA GLU A 561 0.36 36.44 14.63
C GLU A 561 0.35 34.93 14.35
N THR A 562 0.57 34.09 15.37
CA THR A 562 0.79 32.64 15.20
C THR A 562 -0.19 31.80 16.01
N TRP A 563 -0.46 30.59 15.54
CA TRP A 563 -1.23 29.59 16.28
C TRP A 563 -0.27 28.63 16.98
N ILE A 564 -0.30 28.61 18.31
CA ILE A 564 0.48 27.69 19.14
C ILE A 564 -0.46 26.65 19.73
N ILE A 565 -0.26 25.39 19.35
CA ILE A 565 -1.05 24.26 19.82
C ILE A 565 -0.22 23.51 20.87
N PRO A 566 -0.59 23.55 22.16
CA PRO A 566 0.01 22.68 23.17
C PRO A 566 -0.43 21.24 22.91
N VAL A 567 0.54 20.34 22.81
CA VAL A 567 0.36 18.92 22.56
C VAL A 567 0.88 18.15 23.78
N PRO A 568 0.00 17.80 24.74
CA PRO A 568 0.38 17.06 25.93
C PRO A 568 1.15 15.77 25.65
N SER A 569 1.90 15.29 26.64
CA SER A 569 2.58 13.99 26.60
C SER A 569 1.60 12.87 26.24
N GLY A 570 1.99 12.01 25.28
CA GLY A 570 1.19 10.87 24.82
C GLY A 570 -0.07 11.21 24.03
N SER A 571 -0.29 12.48 23.66
CA SER A 571 -1.50 12.92 22.96
C SER A 571 -1.34 12.96 21.44
N TYR A 572 -2.49 12.93 20.75
CA TYR A 572 -2.60 13.04 19.31
C TYR A 572 -3.84 13.85 18.92
N PHE A 573 -3.76 14.63 17.83
CA PHE A 573 -4.84 15.51 17.39
C PHE A 573 -5.06 15.47 15.88
N TYR A 574 -6.28 15.84 15.45
CA TYR A 574 -6.63 16.15 14.06
C TYR A 574 -7.06 17.62 13.99
N ILE A 575 -6.11 18.54 13.88
CA ILE A 575 -6.38 19.98 13.88
C ILE A 575 -6.82 20.43 12.49
N LYS A 576 -8.11 20.66 12.31
CA LYS A 576 -8.66 21.27 11.10
C LYS A 576 -8.53 22.78 11.17
N THR A 577 -8.00 23.36 10.10
CA THR A 577 -7.87 24.80 9.92
C THR A 577 -8.58 25.27 8.66
N GLN A 578 -9.23 26.42 8.73
CA GLN A 578 -9.79 27.13 7.58
C GLN A 578 -9.01 28.42 7.33
N PHE A 579 -8.89 28.80 6.06
CA PHE A 579 -8.32 30.09 5.68
C PHE A 579 -9.43 31.15 5.54
N GLU A 580 -9.09 32.41 5.83
CA GLU A 580 -9.95 33.57 5.54
C GLU A 580 -10.19 33.80 4.04
#